data_AF-A0A242KEX8-F1
#
_entry.id   AF-A0A242KEX8-F1
#
_cell.length_a   1.000
_cell.length_b   1.000
_cell.length_c   1.000
_cell.angle_alpha   90.00
_cell.angle_beta   90.00
_cell.angle_gamma   90.00
#
_symmetry.space_group_name_H-M   'P 1'
#
loop_
_entity.id
_entity.type
_entity.pdbx_description
1 polymer ?
#
loop_
_entity_poly.entity_id
_entity_poly.type
_entity_poly.pdbx_seq_one_letter_code
_entity_poly.pdbx_strand_id
1 'polypeptide(L)'
;MSDILSRITNKIGDKNIVDKLSALSKSDLNSLLLEVFDRQANTLTATDILKSYQLNRFTIPSSIDPKEIHALESKLLRKAFNMDIKTIMLSPSAPLGSCSVFGSVDQYNVVSALRGTEILADPSNM
;
A
#
# COMPACT_ATOMS: atom_id res chain seq x y z
N MET A 1 1.55 23.36 7.44
CA MET A 1 1.11 22.65 6.22
C MET A 1 2.33 22.53 5.32
N SER A 2 2.64 21.34 4.80
CA SER A 2 3.84 21.17 3.95
C SER A 2 3.73 22.00 2.67
N ASP A 3 4.85 22.45 2.10
CA ASP A 3 4.89 23.23 0.86
C ASP A 3 4.19 22.50 -0.31
N ILE A 4 4.27 21.17 -0.30
CA ILE A 4 3.61 20.29 -1.27
C ILE A 4 2.07 20.39 -1.15
N LEU A 5 1.53 20.31 0.07
CA LEU A 5 0.09 20.41 0.28
C LEU A 5 -0.44 21.78 -0.13
N SER A 6 0.26 22.86 0.24
CA SER A 6 -0.09 24.23 -0.18
C SER A 6 -0.14 24.39 -1.71
N ARG A 7 0.83 23.80 -2.42
CA ARG A 7 0.83 23.80 -3.89
C ARG A 7 -0.37 23.06 -4.49
N ILE A 8 -0.74 21.90 -3.92
CA ILE A 8 -1.84 21.07 -4.41
C ILE A 8 -3.19 21.76 -4.18
N THR A 9 -3.44 22.25 -2.97
CA THR A 9 -4.71 22.91 -2.62
C THR A 9 -4.94 24.18 -3.43
N ASN A 10 -3.88 24.96 -3.69
CA ASN A 10 -3.95 26.12 -4.59
C ASN A 10 -4.29 25.72 -6.03
N LYS A 11 -3.73 24.61 -6.56
CA LYS A 11 -4.03 24.13 -7.91
C LYS A 11 -5.48 23.66 -8.06
N ILE A 12 -6.03 23.04 -7.01
CA ILE A 12 -7.42 22.57 -6.97
C ILE A 12 -8.40 23.75 -6.77
N GLY A 13 -7.94 24.85 -6.16
CA GLY A 13 -8.77 26.02 -5.85
C GLY A 13 -9.58 25.86 -4.56
N ASP A 14 -9.28 24.84 -3.75
CA ASP A 14 -9.96 24.58 -2.49
C ASP A 14 -8.94 24.30 -1.37
N LYS A 15 -8.79 25.27 -0.46
CA LYS A 15 -7.85 25.19 0.66
C LYS A 15 -8.24 24.13 1.71
N ASN A 16 -9.51 23.77 1.77
CA ASN A 16 -10.07 22.86 2.78
C ASN A 16 -10.33 21.46 2.20
N ILE A 17 -9.81 21.16 1.01
CA ILE A 17 -10.09 19.89 0.32
C ILE A 17 -9.66 18.68 1.15
N VAL A 18 -8.55 18.76 1.88
CA VAL A 18 -8.07 17.66 2.73
C VAL A 18 -9.09 17.37 3.82
N ASP A 19 -9.57 18.40 4.53
CA ASP A 19 -10.57 18.24 5.60
C ASP A 19 -11.89 17.68 5.05
N LYS A 20 -12.33 18.17 3.87
CA LYS A 20 -13.54 17.66 3.20
C LYS A 20 -13.43 16.19 2.85
N LEU A 21 -12.30 15.77 2.28
CA LEU A 21 -12.05 14.37 1.94
C LEU A 21 -11.93 13.49 3.19
N SER A 22 -11.29 13.98 4.25
CA SER A 22 -11.16 13.28 5.52
C SER A 22 -12.49 13.14 6.28
N ALA A 23 -13.45 14.04 6.06
CA ALA A 23 -14.78 13.97 6.66
C ALA A 23 -15.73 12.97 5.97
N LEU A 24 -15.39 12.48 4.77
CA LEU A 24 -16.19 11.48 4.07
C LEU A 24 -16.21 10.14 4.80
N SER A 25 -17.28 9.38 4.59
CA SER A 25 -17.29 7.97 4.98
C SER A 25 -16.19 7.21 4.22
N LYS A 26 -15.66 6.14 4.80
CA LYS A 26 -14.63 5.30 4.14
C LYS A 26 -15.14 4.78 2.79
N SER A 27 -16.42 4.45 2.67
CA SER A 27 -17.02 3.97 1.42
C SER A 27 -17.08 5.07 0.36
N ASP A 28 -17.49 6.28 0.71
CA ASP A 28 -17.62 7.38 -0.25
C ASP A 28 -16.25 7.85 -0.72
N LEU A 29 -15.28 7.98 0.21
CA LEU A 29 -13.91 8.32 -0.14
C LEU A 29 -13.30 7.27 -1.10
N ASN A 30 -13.54 5.98 -0.84
CA ASN A 30 -13.07 4.92 -1.73
C ASN A 30 -13.71 4.99 -3.12
N SER A 31 -15.02 5.20 -3.19
CA SER A 31 -15.71 5.35 -4.48
C SER A 31 -15.17 6.55 -5.28
N LEU A 32 -14.94 7.68 -4.62
CA LEU A 32 -14.34 8.86 -5.23
C LEU A 32 -12.92 8.58 -5.75
N LEU A 33 -12.06 7.96 -4.93
CA LEU A 33 -10.69 7.67 -5.33
C LEU A 33 -10.61 6.61 -6.44
N LEU A 34 -11.54 5.65 -6.47
CA LEU A 34 -11.65 4.68 -7.56
C LEU A 34 -11.99 5.37 -8.89
N GLU A 35 -12.94 6.31 -8.90
CA GLU A 35 -13.26 7.10 -10.09
C GLU A 35 -12.06 7.93 -10.56
N VAL A 36 -11.33 8.56 -9.63
CA VAL A 36 -10.11 9.32 -9.96
C VAL A 36 -9.05 8.40 -10.59
N PHE A 37 -8.82 7.23 -10.01
CA PHE A 37 -7.82 6.29 -10.52
C PHE A 37 -8.23 5.63 -11.83
N ASP A 38 -9.51 5.36 -12.04
CA ASP A 38 -10.03 4.88 -13.32
C ASP A 38 -9.73 5.88 -14.44
N ARG A 39 -10.11 7.16 -14.24
CA ARG A 39 -9.81 8.22 -15.21
C ARG A 39 -8.32 8.37 -15.48
N GLN A 40 -7.48 8.29 -14.45
CA GLN A 40 -6.03 8.36 -14.62
C GLN A 40 -5.50 7.16 -15.41
N ALA A 41 -5.88 5.94 -15.03
CA ALA A 41 -5.44 4.71 -15.68
C ALA A 41 -5.85 4.67 -17.16
N ASN A 42 -7.04 5.15 -17.50
CA ASN A 42 -7.54 5.23 -18.88
C ASN A 42 -6.77 6.22 -19.77
N THR A 43 -5.89 7.06 -19.19
CA THR A 43 -4.99 7.93 -19.97
C THR A 43 -3.61 7.32 -20.19
N LEU A 44 -3.29 6.19 -19.55
CA LEU A 44 -1.96 5.59 -19.57
C LEU A 44 -1.80 4.62 -20.73
N THR A 45 -0.59 4.60 -21.30
CA THR A 45 -0.15 3.59 -22.28
C THR A 45 0.80 2.58 -21.65
N ALA A 46 1.04 1.45 -22.33
CA ALA A 46 2.04 0.46 -21.89
C ALA A 46 3.45 1.08 -21.71
N THR A 47 3.81 2.05 -22.55
CA THR A 47 5.07 2.79 -22.44
C THR A 47 5.14 3.62 -21.16
N ASP A 48 4.02 4.24 -20.77
CA ASP A 48 3.95 5.02 -19.52
C ASP A 48 4.07 4.12 -18.30
N ILE A 49 3.46 2.94 -18.34
CA ILE A 49 3.61 1.93 -17.27
C ILE A 49 5.06 1.45 -17.16
N LEU A 50 5.74 1.15 -18.28
CA LEU A 50 7.14 0.74 -18.26
C LEU A 50 8.05 1.83 -17.66
N LYS A 51 7.84 3.09 -18.04
CA LYS A 51 8.56 4.23 -17.44
C LYS A 51 8.28 4.35 -15.95
N SER A 52 7.02 4.20 -15.54
CA SER A 52 6.62 4.24 -14.14
C SER A 52 7.33 3.15 -13.33
N TYR A 53 7.35 1.92 -13.84
CA TYR A 53 8.06 0.79 -13.23
C TYR A 53 9.56 1.06 -13.02
N GLN A 54 10.22 1.70 -14.00
CA GLN A 54 11.65 2.03 -13.92
C GLN A 54 11.97 3.13 -12.90
N LEU A 55 11.04 4.05 -12.66
CA LEU A 55 11.25 5.23 -11.80
C LEU A 55 10.72 5.03 -10.37
N ASN A 56 9.73 4.15 -10.20
CA ASN A 56 9.10 3.92 -8.91
C ASN A 56 9.87 2.88 -8.09
N ARG A 57 10.59 3.35 -7.05
CA ARG A 57 11.36 2.49 -6.15
C ARG A 57 10.54 1.39 -5.48
N PHE A 58 9.22 1.56 -5.33
CA PHE A 58 8.34 0.56 -4.70
C PHE A 58 7.95 -0.58 -5.64
N THR A 59 8.28 -0.49 -6.93
CA THR A 59 7.98 -1.53 -7.92
C THR A 59 9.22 -2.19 -8.50
N ILE A 60 10.41 -1.82 -8.03
CA ILE A 60 11.67 -2.42 -8.48
C ILE A 60 11.79 -3.85 -7.90
N PRO A 61 12.17 -4.86 -8.71
CA PRO A 61 12.40 -6.20 -8.22
C PRO A 61 13.47 -6.26 -7.14
N SER A 62 13.30 -7.18 -6.19
CA SER A 62 14.34 -7.53 -5.24
C SER A 62 15.53 -8.18 -5.95
N SER A 63 16.74 -8.01 -5.41
CA SER A 63 17.94 -8.74 -5.82
C SER A 63 18.04 -10.15 -5.22
N ILE A 64 17.13 -10.52 -4.33
CA ILE A 64 17.10 -11.84 -3.67
C ILE A 64 16.71 -12.91 -4.68
N ASP A 65 17.43 -14.04 -4.69
CA ASP A 65 17.07 -15.21 -5.51
C ASP A 65 15.72 -15.81 -5.04
N PRO A 66 14.70 -15.84 -5.91
CA PRO A 66 13.41 -16.48 -5.62
C PRO A 66 13.54 -17.93 -5.14
N LYS A 67 14.55 -18.69 -5.61
CA LYS A 67 14.77 -20.07 -5.18
C LYS A 67 15.16 -20.15 -3.71
N GLU A 68 16.01 -19.23 -3.25
CA GLU A 68 16.51 -19.23 -1.88
C GLU A 68 15.39 -18.86 -0.88
N ILE A 69 14.58 -17.84 -1.21
CA ILE A 69 13.49 -17.41 -0.33
C ILE A 69 12.43 -18.51 -0.17
N HIS A 70 12.05 -19.20 -1.26
CA HIS A 70 11.08 -20.29 -1.19
C HIS A 70 11.64 -21.54 -0.48
N ALA A 71 12.94 -21.81 -0.62
CA ALA A 71 13.58 -22.89 0.13
C ALA A 71 13.58 -22.61 1.64
N LEU A 72 13.87 -21.37 2.05
CA LEU A 72 13.79 -20.92 3.44
C LEU A 72 12.35 -21.03 3.98
N GLU A 73 11.37 -20.51 3.24
CA GLU A 73 9.96 -20.58 3.60
C GLU A 73 9.50 -22.03 3.82
N SER A 74 9.82 -22.94 2.89
CA SER A 74 9.48 -24.36 3.03
C SER A 74 10.11 -24.99 4.28
N LYS A 75 11.36 -24.64 4.60
CA LYS A 75 12.04 -25.12 5.81
C LYS A 75 11.37 -24.61 7.09
N LEU A 76 10.96 -23.35 7.13
CA LEU A 76 10.27 -22.75 8.27
C LEU A 76 8.88 -23.37 8.49
N LEU A 77 8.11 -23.53 7.41
CA LEU A 77 6.79 -24.17 7.47
C LEU A 77 6.86 -25.61 7.97
N ARG A 78 7.84 -26.40 7.50
CA ARG A 78 8.08 -27.77 7.99
C ARG A 78 8.42 -27.80 9.47
N LYS A 79 9.23 -26.85 9.95
CA LYS A 79 9.54 -26.74 11.38
C LYS A 79 8.30 -26.39 12.20
N ALA A 80 7.51 -25.42 11.76
CA ALA A 80 6.26 -25.04 12.42
C ALA A 80 5.30 -26.23 12.51
N PHE A 81 5.16 -26.98 11.42
CA PHE A 81 4.35 -28.21 11.39
C PHE A 81 4.83 -29.25 12.41
N ASN A 82 6.14 -29.51 12.49
CA ASN A 82 6.71 -30.44 13.46
C ASN A 82 6.58 -29.97 14.93
N MET A 83 6.25 -28.70 15.15
CA MET A 83 5.97 -28.10 16.46
C MET A 83 4.47 -27.99 16.74
N ASP A 84 3.62 -28.63 15.92
CA ASP A 84 2.16 -28.54 15.97
C ASP A 84 1.62 -27.10 15.87
N ILE A 85 2.39 -26.19 15.25
CA ILE A 85 1.98 -24.81 14.99
C ILE A 85 1.17 -24.77 13.70
N LYS A 86 -0.08 -24.32 13.79
CA LYS A 86 -0.93 -24.08 12.62
C LYS A 86 -0.40 -22.90 11.81
N THR A 87 0.01 -23.16 10.57
CA THR A 87 0.43 -22.13 9.62
C THR A 87 -0.78 -21.59 8.86
N ILE A 88 -0.84 -20.26 8.67
CA ILE A 88 -1.90 -19.58 7.92
C ILE A 88 -1.23 -18.65 6.91
N MET A 89 -1.71 -18.68 5.65
CA MET A 89 -1.32 -17.69 4.66
C MET A 89 -2.07 -16.40 4.89
N LEU A 90 -1.35 -15.32 5.17
CA LEU A 90 -1.94 -14.00 5.35
C LEU A 90 -2.22 -13.33 4.00
N SER A 91 -3.16 -12.38 4.01
CA SER A 91 -3.39 -11.49 2.87
C SER A 91 -2.16 -10.60 2.65
N PRO A 92 -1.76 -10.29 1.40
CA PRO A 92 -0.72 -9.29 1.12
C PRO A 92 -1.15 -7.86 1.49
N SER A 93 -2.43 -7.66 1.85
CA SER A 93 -2.98 -6.39 2.30
C SER A 93 -3.45 -6.46 3.75
N ALA A 94 -3.20 -5.41 4.51
CA ALA A 94 -3.72 -5.19 5.85
C ALA A 94 -4.78 -4.07 5.85
N PRO A 95 -5.65 -3.96 6.87
CA PRO A 95 -6.47 -2.77 7.08
C PRO A 95 -5.61 -1.49 7.13
N LEU A 96 -6.09 -0.38 6.55
CA LEU A 96 -5.40 0.91 6.62
C LEU A 96 -5.19 1.32 8.08
N GLY A 97 -3.95 1.68 8.42
CA GLY A 97 -3.54 2.04 9.77
C GLY A 97 -2.98 0.87 10.59
N SER A 98 -2.98 -0.36 10.08
CA SER A 98 -2.38 -1.51 10.77
C SER A 98 -0.94 -1.26 11.18
N CYS A 99 -0.10 -0.81 10.25
CA CYS A 99 1.32 -0.56 10.48
C CYS A 99 1.59 0.68 11.34
N SER A 100 0.63 1.59 11.49
CA SER A 100 0.80 2.80 12.32
C SER A 100 0.16 2.73 13.69
N VAL A 101 -0.90 1.93 13.83
CA VAL A 101 -1.59 1.71 15.10
C VAL A 101 -0.91 0.59 15.89
N PHE A 102 -0.50 -0.48 15.22
CA PHE A 102 0.20 -1.61 15.85
C PHE A 102 1.73 -1.50 15.71
N GLY A 103 2.21 -1.23 14.50
CA GLY A 103 3.61 -0.92 14.26
C GLY A 103 3.90 0.53 14.67
N SER A 104 5.03 0.81 15.30
CA SER A 104 5.41 2.19 15.67
C SER A 104 5.89 3.01 14.46
N VAL A 105 5.19 2.92 13.33
CA VAL A 105 5.57 3.49 12.03
C VAL A 105 4.56 4.57 11.63
N ASP A 106 5.04 5.78 11.32
CA ASP A 106 4.16 6.83 10.80
C ASP A 106 3.49 6.40 9.48
N GLN A 107 2.19 6.68 9.29
CA GLN A 107 1.45 6.31 8.08
C GLN A 107 2.08 6.86 6.79
N TYR A 108 2.80 7.98 6.83
CA TYR A 108 3.54 8.50 5.68
C TYR A 108 4.69 7.59 5.20
N ASN A 109 5.13 6.65 6.04
CA ASN A 109 6.15 5.65 5.68
C ASN A 109 5.53 4.33 5.20
N VAL A 110 4.20 4.21 5.18
CA VAL A 110 3.48 3.01 4.79
C VAL A 110 2.91 3.18 3.38
N VAL A 111 2.92 2.10 2.59
CA VAL A 111 2.28 2.08 1.27
C VAL A 111 0.77 1.87 1.44
N SER A 112 0.04 2.97 1.63
CA SER A 112 -1.42 2.96 1.68
C SER A 112 -2.04 2.60 0.33
N ALA A 113 -3.15 1.87 0.35
CA ALA A 113 -3.89 1.41 -0.83
C ALA A 113 -5.38 1.79 -0.76
N LEU A 114 -6.11 1.65 -1.87
CA LEU A 114 -7.55 1.87 -1.90
C LEU A 114 -8.33 0.78 -1.15
N ARG A 115 -9.63 0.99 -1.00
CA ARG A 115 -10.56 0.11 -0.27
C ARG A 115 -10.23 -0.02 1.21
N GLY A 116 -9.62 1.02 1.79
CA GLY A 116 -9.29 1.08 3.22
C GLY A 116 -8.23 0.06 3.63
N THR A 117 -7.25 -0.19 2.75
CA THR A 117 -6.18 -1.15 2.99
C THR A 117 -4.80 -0.50 2.85
N GLU A 118 -3.77 -1.24 3.20
CA GLU A 118 -2.37 -0.93 2.97
C GLU A 118 -1.58 -2.21 2.71
N ILE A 119 -0.37 -2.11 2.17
CA ILE A 119 0.48 -3.28 1.95
C ILE A 119 1.01 -3.82 3.28
N LEU A 120 0.81 -5.12 3.50
CA LEU A 120 1.36 -5.80 4.67
C LEU A 120 2.88 -5.96 4.52
N ALA A 121 3.66 -5.08 5.17
CA ALA A 121 5.11 -5.16 5.16
C ALA A 121 5.67 -6.17 6.19
N ASP A 122 5.02 -6.28 7.34
CA ASP A 122 5.39 -7.19 8.43
C ASP A 122 4.13 -7.95 8.89
N PRO A 123 4.13 -9.29 8.84
CA PRO A 123 3.04 -10.13 9.34
C PRO A 123 2.59 -9.84 10.77
N SER A 124 3.45 -9.28 11.62
CA SER A 124 3.12 -8.92 13.01
C SER A 124 2.24 -7.68 13.16
N ASN A 125 2.01 -6.93 12.07
CA ASN A 125 1.12 -5.76 12.05
C ASN A 125 -0.35 -6.11 11.77
N MET A 126 -0.71 -7.40 11.69
CA MET A 126 -2.08 -7.89 11.54
C MET A 126 -2.57 -8.67 12.75
#